data_AF-A0A2T6B872-F1
#
_entry.id   AF-A0A2T6B872-F1
#
_cell.length_a   1.000
_cell.length_b   1.000
_cell.length_c   1.000
_cell.angle_alpha   90.00
_cell.angle_beta   90.00
_cell.angle_gamma   90.00
#
_symmetry.space_group_name_H-M   'P 1'
#
loop_
_entity.id
_entity.type
_entity.pdbx_description
1 polymer ?
#
loop_
_entity_poly.entity_id
_entity_poly.type
_entity_poly.pdbx_seq_one_letter_code
_entity_poly.pdbx_strand_id
1 'polypeptide(L)'
;MRLLAWHGTNQAFDRFDPDWLGFANPNEASRAALFLAMREGTAWAYAESAARKLIPDQAAHEARVAELLARAERASRRGAHDLSERLYLEAEEIETRALQAVPAGARVLLCEVALRSPLEVDGTSRAVVTDLGAVLRAARGAGHDGVIIRDIADTPAGAFEPDDHIAVFEPERVRIIEVRLAPEPDPEPAW
;
A
#
# COMPACT_ATOMS: atom_id res chain seq x y z
N MET A 1 13.74 15.43 14.58
CA MET A 1 14.62 15.04 13.45
C MET A 1 13.83 15.05 12.14
N ARG A 2 14.52 15.25 11.02
CA ARG A 2 13.98 15.02 9.68
C ARG A 2 14.77 13.89 9.03
N LEU A 3 14.06 12.95 8.41
CA LEU A 3 14.63 11.76 7.78
C LEU A 3 14.12 11.65 6.35
N LEU A 4 14.92 11.05 5.48
CA LEU A 4 14.47 10.58 4.18
C LEU A 4 14.22 9.07 4.28
N ALA A 5 13.06 8.64 3.82
CA ALA A 5 12.66 7.23 3.81
C ALA A 5 11.80 6.93 2.59
N TRP A 6 11.62 5.66 2.29
CA TRP A 6 11.01 5.17 1.06
C TRP A 6 9.75 4.35 1.35
N HIS A 7 8.69 4.57 0.59
CA HIS A 7 7.47 3.77 0.69
C HIS A 7 7.20 3.03 -0.64
N GLY A 8 7.06 1.72 -0.57
CA GLY A 8 6.73 0.88 -1.72
C GLY A 8 5.23 0.62 -1.82
N THR A 9 4.63 0.90 -2.97
CA THR A 9 3.20 0.70 -3.23
C THR A 9 2.94 0.41 -4.70
N ASN A 10 1.72 0.06 -5.07
CA ASN A 10 1.26 0.10 -6.46
C ASN A 10 0.12 1.11 -6.71
N GLN A 11 -0.27 1.87 -5.69
CA GLN A 11 -1.39 2.81 -5.73
C GLN A 11 -0.92 4.24 -6.05
N ALA A 12 -1.69 4.99 -6.83
CA ALA A 12 -1.47 6.43 -7.05
C ALA A 12 -2.10 7.28 -5.95
N PHE A 13 -1.29 8.08 -5.26
CA PHE A 13 -1.77 9.10 -4.34
C PHE A 13 -0.69 10.18 -4.13
N ASP A 14 -1.12 11.36 -3.68
CA ASP A 14 -0.29 12.52 -3.38
C ASP A 14 -0.09 12.75 -1.88
N ARG A 15 -0.88 12.07 -1.04
CA ARG A 15 -0.79 12.09 0.42
C ARG A 15 -1.20 10.75 1.01
N PHE A 16 -0.61 10.41 2.16
CA PHE A 16 -1.05 9.25 2.93
C PHE A 16 -2.39 9.54 3.58
N ASP A 17 -3.31 8.58 3.49
CA ASP A 17 -4.63 8.63 4.07
C ASP A 17 -4.74 7.52 5.13
N PRO A 18 -5.07 7.86 6.39
CA PRO A 18 -5.13 6.88 7.46
C PRO A 18 -6.22 5.82 7.24
N ASP A 19 -7.24 6.11 6.44
CA ASP A 19 -8.32 5.16 6.12
C ASP A 19 -7.82 3.99 5.25
N TRP A 20 -6.65 4.13 4.64
CA TRP A 20 -6.00 3.12 3.78
C TRP A 20 -4.94 2.30 4.52
N LEU A 21 -4.75 2.51 5.83
CA LEU A 21 -3.79 1.76 6.63
C LEU A 21 -4.09 0.26 6.64
N GLY A 22 -3.06 -0.55 6.35
CA GLY A 22 -3.17 -1.99 6.31
C GLY A 22 -3.92 -2.54 5.09
N PHE A 23 -4.22 -1.70 4.08
CA PHE A 23 -4.92 -2.13 2.86
C PHE A 23 -4.19 -3.29 2.15
N ALA A 24 -2.87 -3.15 1.94
CA ALA A 24 -2.05 -4.16 1.27
C ALA A 24 -1.74 -5.41 2.13
N ASN A 25 -1.74 -5.25 3.45
CA ASN A 25 -1.37 -6.29 4.39
C ASN A 25 -2.18 -6.10 5.69
N PRO A 26 -3.33 -6.75 5.86
CA PRO A 26 -4.29 -6.43 6.92
C PRO A 26 -3.92 -7.01 8.30
N ASN A 27 -2.66 -6.91 8.70
CA ASN A 27 -2.18 -7.31 10.03
C ASN A 27 -2.23 -6.16 11.05
N GLU A 28 -2.08 -6.48 12.34
CA GLU A 28 -2.18 -5.48 13.42
C GLU A 28 -1.16 -4.34 13.29
N ALA A 29 0.07 -4.65 12.89
CA ALA A 29 1.13 -3.66 12.75
C ALA A 29 0.82 -2.67 11.61
N SER A 30 0.46 -3.19 10.44
CA SER A 30 0.16 -2.41 9.22
C SER A 30 -1.07 -1.51 9.36
N ARG A 31 -2.00 -1.86 10.26
CA ARG A 31 -3.14 -1.00 10.63
C ARG A 31 -2.79 0.07 11.67
N ALA A 32 -1.68 -0.08 12.38
CA ALA A 32 -1.29 0.80 13.47
C ALA A 32 -0.38 1.96 13.06
N ALA A 33 0.26 1.89 11.88
CA ALA A 33 1.21 2.92 11.44
C ALA A 33 1.45 2.88 9.93
N LEU A 34 1.96 3.99 9.40
CA LEU A 34 2.53 4.09 8.06
C LEU A 34 3.97 3.58 8.08
N PHE A 35 4.29 2.64 7.21
CA PHE A 35 5.64 2.05 7.14
C PHE A 35 6.45 2.63 6.00
N LEU A 36 7.69 3.00 6.30
CA LEU A 36 8.70 3.42 5.35
C LEU A 36 9.99 2.65 5.61
N ALA A 37 10.69 2.28 4.55
CA ALA A 37 12.00 1.65 4.57
C ALA A 37 13.10 2.72 4.48
N MET A 38 14.24 2.47 5.09
CA MET A 38 15.39 3.39 4.98
C MET A 38 16.20 3.17 3.70
N ARG A 39 16.06 2.01 3.04
CA ARG A 39 16.66 1.74 1.73
C ARG A 39 15.63 1.65 0.62
N GLU A 40 15.99 2.23 -0.54
CA GLU A 40 15.15 2.23 -1.73
C GLU A 40 14.86 0.81 -2.25
N GLY A 41 15.88 -0.08 -2.26
CA GLY A 41 15.71 -1.46 -2.71
C GLY A 41 14.67 -2.23 -1.90
N THR A 42 14.63 -2.00 -0.57
CA THR A 42 13.61 -2.57 0.29
C THR A 42 12.21 -2.06 -0.07
N ALA A 43 12.05 -0.76 -0.35
CA ALA A 43 10.78 -0.23 -0.83
C ALA A 43 10.35 -0.81 -2.19
N TRP A 44 11.30 -1.06 -3.11
CA TRP A 44 10.99 -1.76 -4.37
C TRP A 44 10.44 -3.17 -4.15
N ALA A 45 11.00 -3.94 -3.20
CA ALA A 45 10.45 -5.25 -2.86
C ALA A 45 8.98 -5.18 -2.41
N TYR A 46 8.63 -4.17 -1.61
CA TYR A 46 7.24 -3.91 -1.21
C TYR A 46 6.37 -3.48 -2.39
N ALA A 47 6.87 -2.59 -3.26
CA ALA A 47 6.15 -2.14 -4.46
C ALA A 47 5.81 -3.31 -5.40
N GLU A 48 6.78 -4.20 -5.64
CA GLU A 48 6.57 -5.41 -6.44
C GLU A 48 5.61 -6.39 -5.76
N SER A 49 5.69 -6.55 -4.43
CA SER A 49 4.75 -7.39 -3.70
C SER A 49 3.33 -6.84 -3.79
N ALA A 50 3.16 -5.52 -3.69
CA ALA A 50 1.87 -4.85 -3.84
C ALA A 50 1.32 -5.01 -5.27
N ALA A 51 2.16 -4.82 -6.28
CA ALA A 51 1.78 -4.98 -7.69
C ALA A 51 1.28 -6.39 -8.03
N ARG A 52 1.73 -7.43 -7.32
CA ARG A 52 1.26 -8.82 -7.49
C ARG A 52 -0.04 -9.13 -6.74
N LYS A 53 -0.42 -8.31 -5.76
CA LYS A 53 -1.52 -8.59 -4.82
C LYS A 53 -2.72 -7.68 -5.00
N LEU A 54 -2.52 -6.49 -5.54
CA LEU A 54 -3.52 -5.42 -5.59
C LEU A 54 -3.70 -4.93 -7.02
N ILE A 55 -4.91 -4.48 -7.34
CA ILE A 55 -5.20 -3.81 -8.60
C ILE A 55 -4.60 -2.39 -8.50
N PRO A 56 -3.83 -1.93 -9.51
CA PRO A 56 -3.36 -0.55 -9.56
C PRO A 56 -4.54 0.42 -9.57
N ASP A 57 -4.37 1.58 -8.92
CA ASP A 57 -5.40 2.62 -8.82
C ASP A 57 -6.77 2.06 -8.37
N GLN A 58 -6.74 1.23 -7.32
CA GLN A 58 -7.89 0.49 -6.79
C GLN A 58 -9.13 1.38 -6.62
N ALA A 59 -8.96 2.59 -6.09
CA ALA A 59 -10.08 3.51 -5.88
C ALA A 59 -10.83 3.85 -7.18
N ALA A 60 -10.09 4.04 -8.29
CA ALA A 60 -10.68 4.31 -9.60
C ALA A 60 -11.34 3.06 -10.18
N HIS A 61 -10.73 1.88 -10.00
CA HIS A 61 -11.31 0.59 -10.38
C HIS A 61 -12.65 0.35 -9.67
N GLU A 62 -12.67 0.48 -8.33
CA GLU A 62 -13.87 0.31 -7.51
C GLU A 62 -14.97 1.31 -7.87
N ALA A 63 -14.61 2.57 -8.09
CA ALA A 63 -15.58 3.60 -8.51
C ALA A 63 -16.24 3.25 -9.85
N ARG A 64 -15.46 2.75 -10.81
CA ARG A 64 -15.96 2.33 -12.13
C ARG A 64 -16.91 1.15 -12.03
N VAL A 65 -16.55 0.13 -11.26
CA VAL A 65 -17.40 -1.06 -11.04
C VAL A 65 -18.68 -0.66 -10.30
N ALA A 66 -18.58 0.15 -9.24
CA ALA A 66 -19.73 0.65 -8.50
C ALA A 66 -20.69 1.47 -9.39
N GLU A 67 -20.17 2.28 -10.30
CA GLU A 67 -20.99 3.02 -11.26
C GLU A 67 -21.77 2.08 -12.18
N LEU A 68 -21.12 1.05 -12.74
CA LEU A 68 -21.77 0.06 -13.60
C LEU A 68 -22.88 -0.68 -12.87
N LEU A 69 -22.62 -1.15 -11.65
CA LEU A 69 -23.61 -1.84 -10.82
C LEU A 69 -24.79 -0.92 -10.48
N ALA A 70 -24.53 0.34 -10.14
CA ALA A 70 -25.58 1.31 -9.87
C ALA A 70 -26.43 1.62 -11.12
N ARG A 71 -25.81 1.64 -12.31
CA ARG A 71 -26.53 1.78 -13.60
C ARG A 71 -27.35 0.54 -13.94
N ALA A 72 -26.82 -0.65 -13.69
CA ALA A 72 -27.52 -1.92 -13.91
C ALA A 72 -28.79 -1.97 -13.04
N GLU A 73 -28.68 -1.65 -11.75
CA GLU A 73 -29.82 -1.60 -10.84
C GLU A 73 -30.89 -0.59 -11.28
N ARG A 74 -30.47 0.60 -11.77
CA ARG A 74 -31.40 1.58 -12.35
C ARG A 74 -32.09 1.07 -13.61
N ALA A 75 -31.40 0.32 -14.47
CA ALA A 75 -31.97 -0.28 -15.67
C ALA A 75 -32.98 -1.38 -15.32
N SER A 76 -32.63 -2.27 -14.38
CA SER A 76 -33.50 -3.32 -13.87
C SER A 76 -34.82 -2.77 -13.31
N ARG A 77 -34.75 -1.75 -12.44
CA ARG A 77 -35.95 -1.08 -11.87
C ARG A 77 -36.87 -0.45 -12.92
N ARG A 78 -36.35 -0.14 -14.11
CA ARG A 78 -37.10 0.44 -15.23
C ARG A 78 -37.59 -0.61 -16.22
N GLY A 79 -37.39 -1.90 -15.96
CA GLY A 79 -37.75 -3.00 -16.87
C GLY A 79 -36.80 -3.14 -18.07
N ALA A 80 -35.68 -2.43 -18.10
CA ALA A 80 -34.68 -2.53 -19.16
C ALA A 80 -33.70 -3.67 -18.88
N HIS A 81 -34.22 -4.91 -18.87
CA HIS A 81 -33.50 -6.10 -18.43
C HIS A 81 -32.24 -6.39 -19.27
N ASP A 82 -32.32 -6.29 -20.60
CA ASP A 82 -31.16 -6.49 -21.49
C ASP A 82 -30.02 -5.48 -21.24
N LEU A 83 -30.36 -4.25 -20.85
CA LEU A 83 -29.35 -3.26 -20.46
C LEU A 83 -28.75 -3.60 -19.09
N SER A 84 -29.58 -4.02 -18.14
CA SER A 84 -29.11 -4.44 -16.82
C SER A 84 -28.13 -5.60 -16.92
N GLU A 85 -28.46 -6.64 -17.69
CA GLU A 85 -27.60 -7.83 -17.86
C GLU A 85 -26.26 -7.46 -18.48
N ARG A 86 -26.25 -6.67 -19.57
CA ARG A 86 -25.00 -6.21 -20.21
C ARG A 86 -24.10 -5.43 -19.26
N LEU A 87 -24.66 -4.57 -18.40
CA LEU A 87 -23.88 -3.79 -17.44
C LEU A 87 -23.31 -4.66 -16.31
N TYR A 88 -24.05 -5.70 -15.87
CA TYR A 88 -23.51 -6.68 -14.93
C TYR A 88 -22.36 -7.48 -15.54
N LEU A 89 -22.50 -7.95 -16.79
CA LEU A 89 -21.43 -8.63 -17.51
C LEU A 89 -20.20 -7.75 -17.71
N GLU A 90 -20.38 -6.47 -18.02
CA GLU A 90 -19.27 -5.51 -18.15
C GLU A 90 -18.52 -5.34 -16.82
N ALA A 91 -19.25 -5.25 -15.69
CA ALA A 91 -18.64 -5.17 -14.37
C ALA A 91 -17.86 -6.45 -14.02
N GLU A 92 -18.43 -7.63 -14.30
CA GLU A 92 -17.75 -8.92 -14.10
C GLU A 92 -16.50 -9.06 -14.98
N GLU A 93 -16.56 -8.60 -16.23
CA GLU A 93 -15.43 -8.64 -17.15
C GLU A 93 -14.29 -7.73 -16.68
N ILE A 94 -14.61 -6.54 -16.16
CA ILE A 94 -13.60 -5.63 -15.58
C ILE A 94 -12.90 -6.28 -14.38
N GLU A 95 -13.66 -6.89 -13.46
CA GLU A 95 -13.11 -7.61 -12.31
C GLU A 95 -12.25 -8.80 -12.74
N THR A 96 -12.74 -9.61 -13.68
CA THR A 96 -12.02 -10.79 -14.18
C THR A 96 -10.71 -10.40 -14.84
N ARG A 97 -10.72 -9.35 -15.69
CA ARG A 97 -9.51 -8.84 -16.33
C ARG A 97 -8.51 -8.31 -15.31
N ALA A 98 -8.97 -7.64 -14.26
CA ALA A 98 -8.09 -7.14 -13.21
C ALA A 98 -7.41 -8.27 -12.42
N LEU A 99 -8.13 -9.37 -12.15
CA LEU A 99 -7.57 -10.57 -11.49
C LEU A 99 -6.54 -11.31 -12.36
N GLN A 100 -6.71 -11.26 -13.68
CA GLN A 100 -5.82 -11.91 -14.65
C GLN A 100 -4.69 -11.01 -15.16
N ALA A 101 -4.69 -9.74 -14.78
CA ALA A 101 -3.71 -8.77 -15.24
C ALA A 101 -2.30 -9.14 -14.78
N VAL A 102 -1.32 -8.86 -15.66
CA VAL A 102 0.09 -8.91 -15.28
C VAL A 102 0.33 -7.90 -14.15
N PRO A 103 1.14 -8.23 -13.12
CA PRO A 103 1.49 -7.30 -12.06
C PRO A 103 1.96 -5.95 -12.60
N ALA A 104 1.35 -4.86 -12.12
CA ALA A 104 1.56 -3.53 -12.66
C ALA A 104 1.50 -2.44 -11.58
N GLY A 105 1.85 -1.21 -11.96
CA GLY A 105 1.71 -0.02 -11.12
C GLY A 105 2.72 0.11 -9.97
N ALA A 106 3.69 -0.81 -9.87
CA ALA A 106 4.75 -0.76 -8.87
C ALA A 106 5.45 0.59 -8.89
N ARG A 107 5.50 1.24 -7.73
CA ARG A 107 6.12 2.55 -7.57
C ARG A 107 6.70 2.72 -6.17
N VAL A 108 7.73 3.56 -6.09
CA VAL A 108 8.43 3.89 -4.86
C VAL A 108 8.33 5.39 -4.63
N LEU A 109 7.93 5.77 -3.41
CA LEU A 109 7.76 7.15 -2.99
C LEU A 109 8.93 7.54 -2.09
N LEU A 110 9.71 8.55 -2.47
CA LEU A 110 10.65 9.20 -1.55
C LEU A 110 9.86 10.14 -0.64
N CYS A 111 10.06 9.99 0.65
CA CYS A 111 9.33 10.73 1.67
C CYS A 111 10.29 11.47 2.61
N GLU A 112 9.95 12.71 2.93
CA GLU A 112 10.49 13.43 4.08
C GLU A 112 9.63 13.12 5.30
N VAL A 113 10.24 12.63 6.39
CA VAL A 113 9.57 12.25 7.63
C VAL A 113 10.00 13.16 8.77
N ALA A 114 9.05 13.75 9.49
CA ALA A 114 9.29 14.66 10.62
C ALA A 114 8.88 14.05 11.97
N LEU A 115 9.85 13.47 12.69
CA LEU A 115 9.66 12.88 14.02
C LEU A 115 10.23 13.80 15.09
N ARG A 116 9.55 13.94 16.23
CA ARG A 116 9.98 14.73 17.39
C ARG A 116 10.45 13.82 18.52
N SER A 117 9.72 12.73 18.77
CA SER A 117 10.03 11.78 19.85
C SER A 117 9.71 10.36 19.41
N PRO A 118 10.47 9.80 18.45
CA PRO A 118 10.29 8.41 18.08
C PRO A 118 10.81 7.49 19.19
N LEU A 119 10.19 6.33 19.34
CA LEU A 119 10.78 5.22 20.07
C LEU A 119 11.75 4.50 19.12
N GLU A 120 12.98 4.25 19.56
CA GLU A 120 13.89 3.36 18.81
C GLU A 120 13.86 1.96 19.42
N VAL A 121 13.72 0.94 18.58
CA VAL A 121 13.69 -0.46 18.98
C VAL A 121 14.61 -1.30 18.11
N ASP A 122 15.16 -2.36 18.71
CA ASP A 122 15.91 -3.38 17.99
C ASP A 122 14.93 -4.34 17.29
N GLY A 123 15.02 -4.42 15.95
CA GLY A 123 14.19 -5.24 15.09
C GLY A 123 14.40 -6.74 15.27
N THR A 124 15.54 -7.14 15.86
CA THR A 124 15.83 -8.53 16.22
C THR A 124 15.28 -8.92 17.60
N SER A 125 14.81 -7.92 18.37
CA SER A 125 14.27 -8.17 19.71
C SER A 125 13.04 -9.07 19.63
N ARG A 126 12.92 -9.97 20.62
CA ARG A 126 11.79 -10.91 20.70
C ARG A 126 10.44 -10.19 20.63
N ALA A 127 10.31 -9.02 21.28
CA ALA A 127 9.06 -8.26 21.28
C ALA A 127 8.65 -7.83 19.87
N VAL A 128 9.60 -7.28 19.08
CA VAL A 128 9.34 -6.86 17.69
C VAL A 128 9.01 -8.07 16.81
N VAL A 129 9.80 -9.14 16.92
CA VAL A 129 9.62 -10.35 16.11
C VAL A 129 8.29 -11.05 16.41
N THR A 130 7.85 -11.07 17.68
CA THR A 130 6.60 -11.76 18.05
C THR A 130 5.35 -10.93 17.86
N ASP A 131 5.40 -9.62 18.16
CA ASP A 131 4.23 -8.76 18.15
C ASP A 131 4.62 -7.28 17.99
N LEU A 132 5.03 -6.93 16.77
CA LEU A 132 5.28 -5.54 16.41
C LEU A 132 4.04 -4.65 16.64
N GLY A 133 2.83 -5.19 16.46
CA GLY A 133 1.58 -4.45 16.71
C GLY A 133 1.47 -3.93 18.15
N ALA A 134 1.80 -4.77 19.14
CA ALA A 134 1.84 -4.38 20.54
C ALA A 134 2.91 -3.33 20.83
N VAL A 135 4.10 -3.44 20.22
CA VAL A 135 5.17 -2.44 20.35
C VAL A 135 4.68 -1.07 19.85
N LEU A 136 4.04 -1.03 18.68
CA LEU A 136 3.50 0.21 18.11
C LEU A 136 2.40 0.82 18.97
N ARG A 137 1.46 0.01 19.48
CA ARG A 137 0.41 0.48 20.39
C ARG A 137 0.99 1.05 21.68
N ALA A 138 1.97 0.37 22.28
CA ALA A 138 2.64 0.84 23.49
C ALA A 138 3.37 2.16 23.26
N ALA A 139 4.10 2.27 22.14
CA ALA A 139 4.81 3.50 21.78
C ALA A 139 3.85 4.68 21.57
N ARG A 140 2.76 4.46 20.83
CA ARG A 140 1.71 5.47 20.64
C ARG A 140 1.07 5.88 21.97
N GLY A 141 0.74 4.92 22.83
CA GLY A 141 0.17 5.18 24.16
C GLY A 141 1.10 5.94 25.11
N ALA A 142 2.42 5.81 24.92
CA ALA A 142 3.44 6.56 25.66
C ALA A 142 3.69 7.97 25.09
N GLY A 143 3.01 8.37 24.02
CA GLY A 143 3.12 9.70 23.42
C GLY A 143 4.23 9.85 22.38
N HIS A 144 4.81 8.74 21.90
CA HIS A 144 5.73 8.78 20.76
C HIS A 144 4.97 9.06 19.47
N ASP A 145 5.63 9.71 18.50
CA ASP A 145 5.06 10.04 17.19
C ASP A 145 5.42 9.05 16.07
N GLY A 146 6.24 8.06 16.40
CA GLY A 146 6.57 6.94 15.55
C GLY A 146 7.52 5.99 16.24
N VAL A 147 7.91 4.93 15.52
CA VAL A 147 8.91 3.95 15.95
C VAL A 147 9.94 3.79 14.85
N ILE A 148 11.22 3.87 15.21
CA ILE A 148 12.34 3.49 14.33
C ILE A 148 12.74 2.07 14.74
N ILE A 149 12.55 1.14 13.82
CA ILE A 149 12.84 -0.28 13.99
C ILE A 149 14.18 -0.54 13.31
N ARG A 150 15.20 -0.82 14.10
CA ARG A 150 16.57 -1.02 13.60
C ARG A 150 16.77 -2.45 13.11
N ASP A 151 17.47 -2.63 12.00
CA ASP A 151 17.98 -3.95 11.57
C ASP A 151 16.89 -5.05 11.48
N ILE A 152 15.71 -4.73 10.92
CA ILE A 152 14.62 -5.69 10.77
C ILE A 152 14.65 -6.42 9.42
N ALA A 153 14.52 -7.74 9.46
CA ALA A 153 14.38 -8.59 8.28
C ALA A 153 12.89 -8.78 7.91
N ASP A 154 12.24 -7.73 7.39
CA ASP A 154 10.81 -7.73 7.02
C ASP A 154 10.56 -7.63 5.51
N THR A 155 11.62 -7.65 4.69
CA THR A 155 11.45 -7.48 3.24
C THR A 155 10.65 -8.65 2.64
N PRO A 156 9.67 -8.40 1.75
CA PRO A 156 8.99 -9.45 1.01
C PRO A 156 10.00 -10.39 0.33
N ALA A 157 9.78 -11.70 0.48
CA ALA A 157 10.64 -12.79 -0.02
C ALA A 157 12.09 -12.82 0.53
N GLY A 158 12.43 -12.04 1.57
CA GLY A 158 13.78 -12.02 2.14
C GLY A 158 14.85 -11.52 1.16
N ALA A 159 14.45 -10.69 0.20
CA ALA A 159 15.28 -10.32 -0.95
C ALA A 159 16.48 -9.41 -0.58
N PHE A 160 16.48 -8.82 0.62
CA PHE A 160 17.52 -7.90 1.06
C PHE A 160 18.04 -8.26 2.45
N GLU A 161 19.26 -7.81 2.76
CA GLU A 161 19.76 -7.75 4.13
C GLU A 161 18.76 -7.01 5.03
N PRO A 162 18.81 -7.16 6.36
CA PRO A 162 17.98 -6.34 7.25
C PRO A 162 18.07 -4.84 6.94
N ASP A 163 16.96 -4.13 7.13
CA ASP A 163 16.86 -2.68 6.92
C ASP A 163 16.31 -1.99 8.17
N ASP A 164 16.58 -0.70 8.29
CA ASP A 164 15.84 0.13 9.23
C ASP A 164 14.47 0.45 8.63
N HIS A 165 13.43 0.34 9.44
CA HIS A 165 12.07 0.74 9.08
C HIS A 165 11.55 1.83 10.02
N ILE A 166 10.74 2.73 9.50
CA ILE A 166 10.06 3.76 10.27
C ILE A 166 8.56 3.48 10.22
N ALA A 167 7.94 3.36 11.39
CA ALA A 167 6.50 3.32 11.56
C ALA A 167 6.02 4.69 12.07
N VAL A 168 5.27 5.43 11.27
CA VAL A 168 4.77 6.78 11.60
C VAL A 168 3.29 6.74 11.93
N PHE A 169 2.88 7.36 13.04
CA PHE A 169 1.48 7.27 13.49
C PHE A 169 0.54 8.30 12.87
N GLU A 170 1.08 9.41 12.38
CA GLU A 170 0.33 10.55 11.83
C GLU A 170 0.80 10.84 10.39
N PRO A 171 -0.08 10.77 9.37
CA PRO A 171 0.28 10.99 7.96
C PRO A 171 0.83 12.39 7.69
N GLU A 172 0.41 13.40 8.45
CA GLU A 172 0.83 14.80 8.29
C GLU A 172 2.34 14.99 8.54
N ARG A 173 2.99 13.98 9.14
CA ARG A 173 4.44 13.95 9.38
C ARG A 173 5.23 13.40 8.21
N VAL A 174 4.55 12.87 7.19
CA VAL A 174 5.15 12.26 6.02
C VAL A 174 4.78 13.08 4.80
N ARG A 175 5.78 13.62 4.12
CA ARG A 175 5.60 14.37 2.88
C ARG A 175 6.26 13.63 1.73
N ILE A 176 5.49 13.26 0.71
CA ILE A 176 6.02 12.69 -0.52
C ILE A 176 6.75 13.82 -1.27
N ILE A 177 7.99 13.55 -1.68
CA ILE A 177 8.83 14.53 -2.39
C ILE A 177 9.24 14.08 -3.78
N GLU A 178 9.23 12.77 -4.05
CA GLU A 178 9.52 12.19 -5.36
C GLU A 178 8.74 10.88 -5.54
N VAL A 179 8.31 10.60 -6.77
CA VAL A 179 7.64 9.35 -7.16
C VAL A 179 8.44 8.69 -8.27
N ARG A 180 8.81 7.43 -8.08
CA ARG A 180 9.53 6.61 -9.06
C ARG A 180 8.64 5.46 -9.51
N LEU A 181 8.49 5.31 -10.82
CA LEU A 181 7.69 4.26 -11.43
C LEU A 181 8.59 3.13 -11.90
N ALA A 182 8.10 1.90 -11.77
CA ALA A 182 8.76 0.77 -12.42
C ALA A 182 8.72 1.01 -13.94
N PRO A 183 9.76 0.60 -14.68
CA PRO A 183 9.63 0.54 -16.13
C PRO A 183 8.45 -0.36 -16.48
N GLU A 184 7.58 0.11 -17.38
CA GLU A 184 6.54 -0.75 -17.92
C GLU A 184 7.20 -1.94 -18.65
N PRO A 185 6.66 -3.16 -18.51
CA PRO A 185 7.13 -4.25 -19.35
C PRO A 185 6.92 -3.88 -20.81
N ASP A 186 7.90 -4.19 -21.67
CA ASP A 186 7.75 -3.99 -23.12
C ASP A 186 6.45 -4.64 -23.59
N PRO A 187 5.66 -3.97 -24.45
CA PRO A 187 4.48 -4.60 -25.02
C PRO A 187 4.92 -5.88 -25.73
N GLU A 188 4.25 -7.00 -25.44
CA GLU A 188 4.54 -8.26 -26.13
C GLU A 188 4.52 -8.00 -27.64
N PRO A 189 5.51 -8.51 -28.39
CA PRO A 189 5.53 -8.33 -29.84
C PRO A 189 4.24 -8.92 -30.40
N ALA A 190 3.46 -8.09 -31.08
CA ALA A 190 2.31 -8.55 -31.85
C ALA A 190 2.82 -9.54 -32.93
N TRP A 191 2.52 -10.82 -32.76
CA TRP A 191 2.82 -11.88 -33.72
C TRP A 191 1.74 -11.99 -34.79
#